data_AF-A0A7W8CM68-F1
#
_entry.id   AF-A0A7W8CM68-F1
#
_cell.length_a   1.000
_cell.length_b   1.000
_cell.length_c   1.000
_cell.angle_alpha   90.00
_cell.angle_beta   90.00
_cell.angle_gamma   90.00
#
_symmetry.space_group_name_H-M   'P 1'
#
loop_
_entity.id
_entity.type
_entity.pdbx_description
1 polymer ?
#
loop_
_entity_poly.entity_id
_entity_poly.type
_entity_poly.pdbx_seq_one_letter_code
_entity_poly.pdbx_strand_id
1 'polypeptide(L)'
;MSWDDSEDYVYTELSPALLDRLLDKNSFLMDKWDRMLAWHRAQLRHYETIHGKAVAVVEFRWTGPGWKSKAAATLDPDVQAAKLAMDIAHMQLGTCERRCHALEKEAINLALRNKILGALYNNGGGSY
;
A
#
# COMPACT_ATOMS: atom_id res chain seq x y z
N MET A 1 -2.61 20.43 -4.47
CA MET A 1 -2.55 19.00 -4.84
C MET A 1 -3.59 18.30 -3.99
N SER A 2 -4.83 18.24 -4.46
CA SER A 2 -5.90 17.48 -3.81
C SER A 2 -5.60 15.99 -4.00
N TRP A 3 -5.76 15.21 -2.93
CA TRP A 3 -5.59 13.76 -2.91
C TRP A 3 -6.82 13.00 -3.41
N ASP A 4 -7.86 13.74 -3.80
CA ASP A 4 -9.17 13.24 -4.15
C ASP A 4 -9.39 13.44 -5.64
N ASP A 5 -8.97 12.46 -6.44
CA ASP A 5 -9.26 12.38 -7.88
C ASP A 5 -10.67 11.80 -8.14
N SER A 6 -11.59 11.86 -7.16
CA SER A 6 -12.96 11.33 -7.31
C SER A 6 -13.96 12.33 -7.91
N GLU A 7 -13.51 13.51 -8.35
CA GLU A 7 -14.38 14.47 -9.05
C GLU A 7 -14.84 13.90 -10.41
N ASP A 8 -16.12 13.51 -10.42
CA ASP A 8 -17.04 13.37 -11.54
C ASP A 8 -16.69 12.35 -12.65
N TYR A 9 -16.69 11.05 -12.32
CA TYR A 9 -16.90 10.03 -13.35
C TYR A 9 -18.37 10.00 -13.79
N VAL A 10 -18.69 10.81 -14.80
CA VAL A 10 -19.93 10.68 -15.60
C VAL A 10 -19.76 9.48 -16.54
N TYR A 11 -20.80 8.64 -16.67
CA TYR A 11 -20.85 7.52 -17.61
C TYR A 11 -20.83 8.05 -19.04
N THR A 12 -19.63 8.41 -19.51
CA THR A 12 -19.35 8.76 -20.90
C THR A 12 -18.94 7.50 -21.62
N GLU A 13 -19.43 7.36 -22.85
CA GLU A 13 -19.27 6.19 -23.72
C GLU A 13 -17.83 5.66 -23.69
N LEU A 14 -17.68 4.42 -23.22
CA LEU A 14 -16.38 3.77 -23.11
C LEU A 14 -15.86 3.46 -24.52
N SER A 15 -15.08 4.38 -25.10
CA SER A 15 -14.41 4.14 -26.39
C SER A 15 -13.12 3.32 -26.20
N PRO A 16 -12.66 2.59 -27.22
CA PRO A 16 -11.38 1.87 -27.16
C PRO A 16 -10.20 2.79 -26.78
N ALA A 17 -10.11 3.98 -27.37
CA ALA A 17 -9.04 4.94 -27.08
C ALA A 17 -9.07 5.47 -25.63
N LEU A 18 -10.24 5.64 -25.04
CA LEU A 18 -10.36 6.02 -23.62
C LEU A 18 -9.93 4.85 -22.72
N LEU A 19 -10.30 3.63 -23.08
CA LEU A 19 -9.91 2.44 -22.31
C LEU A 19 -8.39 2.25 -22.30
N ASP A 20 -7.72 2.39 -23.44
CA ASP A 20 -6.26 2.28 -23.51
C ASP A 20 -5.56 3.29 -22.62
N ARG A 21 -6.05 4.54 -22.60
CA ARG A 21 -5.54 5.59 -21.69
C ARG A 21 -5.75 5.26 -20.22
N LEU A 22 -6.90 4.67 -19.87
CA LEU A 22 -7.19 4.25 -18.49
C LEU A 22 -6.34 3.06 -18.07
N LEU A 23 -6.09 2.11 -18.97
CA LEU A 23 -5.18 0.97 -18.74
C LEU A 23 -3.74 1.45 -18.53
N ASP A 24 -3.25 2.35 -19.37
CA ASP A 24 -1.92 2.95 -19.25
C ASP A 24 -1.78 3.74 -17.93
N LYS A 25 -2.77 4.59 -17.61
CA LYS A 25 -2.81 5.30 -16.32
C LYS A 25 -2.77 4.32 -15.14
N ASN A 26 -3.55 3.24 -15.19
CA ASN A 26 -3.58 2.26 -14.11
C ASN A 26 -2.24 1.51 -13.98
N SER A 27 -1.62 1.13 -15.11
CA SER A 27 -0.28 0.52 -15.12
C SER A 27 0.76 1.43 -14.47
N PHE A 28 0.78 2.71 -14.85
CA PHE A 28 1.66 3.70 -14.25
C PHE A 28 1.44 3.86 -12.74
N LEU A 29 0.18 3.88 -12.30
CA LEU A 29 -0.17 3.98 -10.88
C LEU A 29 0.25 2.73 -10.12
N MET A 30 0.05 1.53 -10.66
CA MET A 30 0.51 0.27 -10.06
C MET A 30 2.02 0.30 -9.82
N ASP A 31 2.82 0.63 -10.85
CA ASP A 31 4.28 0.73 -10.72
C ASP A 31 4.72 1.74 -9.66
N LYS A 32 4.04 2.90 -9.62
CA LYS A 32 4.32 3.94 -8.62
C LYS A 32 4.04 3.42 -7.20
N TRP A 33 2.88 2.81 -6.99
CA TRP A 33 2.47 2.33 -5.67
C TRP A 33 3.27 1.11 -5.21
N ASP A 34 3.72 0.25 -6.12
CA ASP A 34 4.62 -0.87 -5.79
C ASP A 34 5.98 -0.38 -5.28
N ARG A 35 6.54 0.69 -5.87
CA ARG A 35 7.76 1.32 -5.35
C ARG A 35 7.54 1.92 -3.97
N MET A 36 6.41 2.57 -3.73
CA MET A 36 6.07 3.10 -2.39
C MET A 36 5.85 1.98 -1.37
N LEU A 37 5.22 0.87 -1.79
CA LEU A 37 5.02 -0.31 -0.96
C LEU A 37 6.36 -0.92 -0.55
N ALA A 38 7.30 -1.07 -1.48
CA ALA A 38 8.65 -1.54 -1.20
C ALA A 38 9.38 -0.63 -0.20
N TRP A 39 9.25 0.70 -0.36
CA TRP A 39 9.81 1.67 0.57
C TRP A 39 9.22 1.54 1.99
N HIS A 40 7.90 1.49 2.12
CA HIS A 40 7.24 1.35 3.42
C HIS A 40 7.51 0.01 4.10
N ARG A 41 7.70 -1.08 3.33
CA ARG A 41 8.16 -2.37 3.86
C ARG A 41 9.56 -2.25 4.46
N ALA A 42 10.47 -1.56 3.78
CA ALA A 42 11.82 -1.32 4.29
C ALA A 42 11.80 -0.41 5.53
N GLN A 43 10.96 0.63 5.50
CA GLN A 43 10.75 1.54 6.62
C GLN A 43 10.23 0.81 7.87
N LEU A 44 9.23 -0.06 7.72
CA LEU A 44 8.72 -0.86 8.84
C LEU A 44 9.83 -1.73 9.46
N ARG A 45 10.60 -2.46 8.63
CA ARG A 45 11.73 -3.28 9.12
C ARG A 45 12.80 -2.47 9.85
N HIS A 46 13.04 -1.24 9.39
CA HIS A 46 13.95 -0.32 10.05
C HIS A 46 13.45 0.02 11.46
N TYR A 47 12.17 0.37 11.61
CA TYR A 47 11.59 0.68 12.92
C TYR A 47 11.44 -0.55 13.83
N GLU A 48 11.16 -1.73 13.28
CA GLU A 48 11.21 -3.00 14.03
C GLU A 48 12.60 -3.22 14.64
N THR A 49 13.65 -2.93 13.86
CA THR A 49 15.04 -3.02 14.33
C THR A 49 15.34 -2.02 15.44
N ILE A 50 14.88 -0.77 15.30
CA ILE A 50 15.06 0.28 16.33
C ILE A 50 14.33 -0.11 17.61
N HIS A 51 13.07 -0.53 17.51
CA HIS A 51 12.27 -0.98 18.66
C HIS A 51 12.91 -2.19 19.35
N GLY A 52 13.33 -3.21 18.59
CA GLY A 52 14.03 -4.37 19.14
C GLY A 52 15.32 -4.01 19.87
N LYS A 53 16.10 -3.06 19.35
CA LYS A 53 17.29 -2.53 20.03
C LYS A 53 16.93 -1.82 21.33
N ALA A 54 15.92 -0.94 21.33
CA ALA A 54 15.50 -0.21 22.52
C ALA A 54 15.06 -1.18 23.64
N VAL A 55 14.23 -2.18 23.30
CA VAL A 55 13.80 -3.22 24.24
C VAL A 55 15.01 -3.96 24.83
N ALA A 56 15.93 -4.42 23.97
CA ALA A 56 17.11 -5.14 24.41
C ALA A 56 18.00 -4.30 25.34
N VAL A 57 18.20 -3.02 25.04
CA VAL A 57 19.00 -2.11 25.90
C VAL A 57 18.41 -2.02 27.32
N VAL A 58 17.09 -1.91 27.44
CA VAL A 58 16.43 -1.85 28.74
C VAL A 58 16.49 -3.20 29.46
N GLU A 59 16.25 -4.30 28.74
CA GLU A 59 16.35 -5.65 29.30
C GLU A 59 17.77 -5.96 29.79
N PHE A 60 18.83 -5.54 29.09
CA PHE A 60 20.21 -5.72 29.53
C PHE A 60 20.58 -4.91 30.78
N ARG A 61 19.99 -3.73 30.95
CA ARG A 61 20.19 -2.88 32.14
C ARG A 61 19.37 -3.34 33.34
N TRP A 62 18.39 -4.22 33.13
CA TRP A 62 17.50 -4.68 34.19
C TRP A 62 18.25 -5.58 35.18
N THR A 63 18.25 -5.17 36.45
CA THR A 63 18.91 -5.91 37.54
C THR A 63 17.92 -6.66 38.45
N GLY A 64 16.61 -6.52 38.19
CA GLY A 64 15.56 -7.19 38.95
C GLY A 64 15.27 -8.62 38.49
N PRO A 65 14.17 -9.24 38.98
CA PRO A 65 13.76 -10.57 38.55
C PRO A 65 13.56 -10.61 37.03
N GLY A 66 14.19 -11.57 36.34
CA GLY A 66 14.23 -11.61 34.88
C GLY A 66 12.84 -11.66 34.21
N TRP A 67 11.86 -12.27 34.86
CA TRP A 67 10.47 -12.34 34.35
C TRP A 67 9.75 -10.98 34.32
N LYS A 68 10.26 -9.96 35.03
CA LYS A 68 9.72 -8.59 35.00
C LYS A 68 10.40 -7.66 33.99
N SER A 69 11.52 -8.08 33.39
CA SER A 69 12.34 -7.25 32.49
C SER A 69 11.52 -6.67 31.33
N LYS A 70 10.70 -7.49 30.68
CA LYS A 70 9.81 -7.08 29.59
C LYS A 70 8.77 -6.03 30.00
N ALA A 71 8.16 -6.22 31.16
CA ALA A 71 7.18 -5.27 31.70
C ALA A 71 7.83 -3.92 32.05
N ALA A 72 9.07 -3.96 32.56
CA ALA A 72 9.85 -2.75 32.79
C ALA A 72 10.24 -2.07 31.46
N ALA A 73 10.65 -2.83 30.44
CA ALA A 73 10.98 -2.31 29.12
C ALA A 73 9.80 -1.60 28.45
N THR A 74 8.57 -2.11 28.60
CA THR A 74 7.38 -1.44 28.05
C THR A 74 7.05 -0.09 28.69
N LEU A 75 7.58 0.19 29.88
CA LEU A 75 7.40 1.48 30.57
C LEU A 75 8.50 2.50 30.22
N ASP A 76 9.55 2.06 29.53
CA ASP A 76 10.66 2.93 29.14
C ASP A 76 10.22 3.89 28.02
N PRO A 77 10.44 5.21 28.18
CA PRO A 77 10.04 6.21 27.19
C PRO A 77 10.65 5.98 25.80
N ASP A 78 11.89 5.51 25.71
CA ASP A 78 12.56 5.27 24.42
C ASP A 78 11.94 4.07 23.69
N VAL A 79 11.56 3.03 24.45
CA VAL A 79 10.83 1.88 23.91
C VAL A 79 9.45 2.30 23.42
N GLN A 80 8.73 3.13 24.18
CA GLN A 80 7.41 3.64 23.78
C GLN A 80 7.47 4.51 22.53
N ALA A 81 8.46 5.41 22.43
CA ALA A 81 8.66 6.23 21.25
C ALA A 81 9.01 5.39 20.01
N ALA A 82 9.89 4.39 20.16
CA ALA A 82 10.23 3.47 19.08
C ALA A 82 9.02 2.63 18.64
N LYS A 83 8.20 2.18 19.60
CA LYS A 83 6.95 1.44 19.31
C LYS A 83 5.95 2.29 18.53
N LEU A 84 5.76 3.55 18.95
CA LEU A 84 4.88 4.48 18.26
C LEU A 84 5.33 4.72 16.81
N ALA A 85 6.64 4.91 16.58
CA ALA A 85 7.18 5.08 15.23
C ALA A 85 6.96 3.84 14.36
N MET A 86 7.15 2.64 14.93
CA MET A 86 6.86 1.37 14.26
C MET A 86 5.39 1.24 13.89
N ASP A 87 4.47 1.62 14.79
CA ASP A 87 3.03 1.58 14.54
C ASP A 87 2.61 2.56 13.44
N ILE A 88 3.18 3.76 13.42
CA ILE A 88 2.96 4.74 12.34
C ILE A 88 3.41 4.14 11.00
N ALA A 89 4.61 3.56 10.93
CA ALA A 89 5.11 2.94 9.71
C ALA A 89 4.22 1.76 9.25
N HIS A 90 3.70 0.95 10.19
CA HIS A 90 2.77 -0.12 9.89
C HIS A 90 1.44 0.41 9.32
N MET A 91 0.90 1.50 9.87
CA MET A 91 -0.32 2.15 9.36
C MET A 91 -0.13 2.74 7.96
N GLN A 92 1.05 3.32 7.70
CA GLN A 92 1.42 3.83 6.37
C GLN A 92 1.54 2.68 5.35
N LEU A 93 2.16 1.57 5.73
CA LEU A 93 2.24 0.36 4.90
C LEU A 93 0.85 -0.17 4.55
N GLY A 94 -0.03 -0.30 5.54
CA GLY A 94 -1.40 -0.78 5.31
C GLY A 94 -2.21 0.13 4.38
N THR A 95 -1.94 1.44 4.37
CA THR A 95 -2.54 2.37 3.40
C THR A 95 -2.06 2.10 1.98
N CYS A 96 -0.78 1.82 1.80
CA CYS A 96 -0.22 1.46 0.50
C CYS A 96 -0.78 0.14 -0.01
N GLU A 97 -0.88 -0.89 0.85
CA GLU A 97 -1.45 -2.20 0.50
C GLU A 97 -2.90 -2.07 0.03
N ARG A 98 -3.72 -1.29 0.74
CA ARG A 98 -5.11 -1.03 0.32
C ARG A 98 -5.18 -0.33 -1.04
N ARG A 99 -4.24 0.58 -1.33
CA ARG A 99 -4.22 1.29 -2.61
C ARG A 99 -3.78 0.40 -3.77
N CYS A 100 -2.75 -0.41 -3.61
CA CYS A 100 -2.38 -1.44 -4.60
C CYS A 100 -3.58 -2.35 -4.88
N HIS A 101 -4.25 -2.83 -3.83
CA HIS A 101 -5.42 -3.70 -4.00
C HIS A 101 -6.60 -3.02 -4.72
N ALA A 102 -6.81 -1.71 -4.52
CA ALA A 102 -7.81 -0.96 -5.26
C ALA A 102 -7.46 -0.86 -6.75
N LEU A 103 -6.18 -0.60 -7.07
CA LEU A 103 -5.70 -0.52 -8.45
C LEU A 103 -5.75 -1.88 -9.18
N GLU A 104 -5.49 -2.99 -8.47
CA GLU A 104 -5.69 -4.35 -8.97
C GLU A 104 -7.15 -4.60 -9.37
N LYS A 105 -8.10 -4.18 -8.52
CA LYS A 105 -9.54 -4.26 -8.83
C LYS A 105 -9.91 -3.39 -10.03
N GLU A 106 -9.36 -2.18 -10.13
CA GLU A 106 -9.53 -1.32 -11.30
C GLU A 106 -8.98 -1.99 -12.57
N ALA A 107 -7.83 -2.67 -12.49
CA ALA A 107 -7.23 -3.37 -13.63
C ALA A 107 -8.14 -4.51 -14.13
N ILE A 108 -8.69 -5.30 -13.21
CA ILE A 108 -9.65 -6.37 -13.53
C ILE A 108 -10.91 -5.78 -14.20
N ASN A 109 -11.44 -4.69 -13.65
CA ASN A 109 -12.63 -4.03 -14.20
C ASN A 109 -12.37 -3.48 -15.62
N LEU A 110 -11.22 -2.86 -15.86
CA LEU A 110 -10.82 -2.37 -17.17
C LEU A 110 -10.60 -3.52 -18.16
N ALA A 111 -9.98 -4.62 -17.73
CA ALA A 111 -9.80 -5.81 -18.58
C ALA A 111 -11.13 -6.46 -18.99
N LEU A 112 -12.09 -6.56 -18.06
CA LEU A 112 -13.44 -7.04 -18.37
C LEU A 112 -14.15 -6.13 -19.36
N ARG A 113 -14.04 -4.81 -19.19
CA ARG A 113 -14.58 -3.83 -20.14
C ARG A 113 -13.91 -3.93 -21.52
N ASN A 114 -12.60 -4.18 -21.58
CA ASN A 114 -11.89 -4.43 -22.84
C ASN A 114 -12.49 -5.62 -23.58
N LYS A 115 -12.69 -6.74 -22.88
CA LYS A 115 -13.28 -7.95 -23.46
C LYS A 115 -14.68 -7.69 -24.04
N ILE A 116 -15.50 -6.90 -23.34
CA ILE A 116 -16.85 -6.55 -23.80
C ILE A 116 -16.79 -5.66 -25.05
N LEU A 117 -15.92 -4.64 -25.07
CA LEU A 117 -15.73 -3.79 -26.25
C LEU A 117 -15.18 -4.60 -27.43
N GLY A 118 -14.23 -5.49 -27.20
CA GLY A 118 -13.74 -6.44 -28.20
C GLY A 118 -14.88 -7.24 -28.82
N ALA A 119 -15.80 -7.77 -28.01
CA ALA A 119 -16.98 -8.48 -28.53
C ALA A 119 -17.94 -7.55 -29.31
N LEU A 120 -18.19 -6.34 -28.81
CA LEU A 120 -19.10 -5.38 -29.47
C LEU A 120 -18.56 -4.87 -30.81
N TYR A 121 -17.25 -4.58 -30.88
CA TYR A 121 -16.60 -4.07 -32.09
C TYR A 121 -16.14 -5.19 -33.06
N ASN A 122 -15.85 -6.42 -32.60
CA ASN A 122 -15.57 -7.57 -33.49
C ASN A 122 -16.80 -8.36 -33.95
N ASN A 123 -18.01 -8.05 -33.47
CA ASN A 123 -19.24 -8.69 -33.97
C ASN A 123 -19.67 -8.21 -35.38
N GLY A 124 -18.86 -7.38 -36.03
CA GLY A 124 -18.98 -7.00 -37.43
C GLY A 124 -17.72 -7.39 -38.23
N GLY A 125 -17.40 -8.69 -38.29
CA GLY A 125 -16.49 -9.31 -39.27
C GLY A 125 -15.38 -8.44 -39.85
N GLY A 126 -14.27 -8.30 -39.13
CA GLY A 126 -13.07 -7.70 -39.68
C GLY A 126 -11.89 -7.91 -38.74
N SER A 127 -11.03 -8.88 -39.07
CA SER A 127 -9.69 -8.95 -38.49
C SER A 127 -8.98 -7.62 -38.72
N TYR A 128 -8.51 -7.00 -37.64
CA TYR A 128 -7.29 -6.21 -37.63
C TYR A 128 -6.22 -7.02 -36.90
#